data_AF-A0A2G2Z6I9-F1
#
_entry.id   AF-A0A2G2Z6I9-F1
#
_cell.length_a   1.000
_cell.length_b   1.000
_cell.length_c   1.000
_cell.angle_alpha   90.00
_cell.angle_beta   90.00
_cell.angle_gamma   90.00
#
_symmetry.space_group_name_H-M   'P 1'
#
loop_
_entity.id
_entity.type
_entity.pdbx_description
1 polymer ?
#
loop_
_entity_poly.entity_id
_entity_poly.type
_entity_poly.pdbx_seq_one_letter_code
_entity_poly.pdbx_strand_id
1 'polypeptide(L)'
;MSARKWAIFERISTRRLLQQQDDDQLLEYDDQILVSDVIVNQDGTVVGQGFVAVNITFENTAGPINHQAVAVRNGADLSTFYSCSFHGYQDTLCVHSLRQFYRECDIYGTIEFIFGNAAAVFQNSNIYPKLPLQNQFNAITAQGRTDPNQNTGISIQNCTVKPADDLKFGNSSTEPYLGRPWKEYSRTVYAQSFIDGYVNPLG
;
A
#
# COMPACT_ATOMS: atom_id res chain seq x y z
N MET A 1 26.25 -10.50 29.91
CA MET A 1 25.57 -11.81 29.78
C MET A 1 24.08 -11.54 30.02
N SER A 2 23.33 -11.33 28.95
CA SER A 2 22.55 -12.36 28.24
C SER A 2 21.30 -12.76 29.01
N ALA A 3 20.15 -12.22 28.58
CA ALA A 3 18.96 -12.98 28.24
C ALA A 3 17.92 -12.01 27.65
N ARG A 4 17.93 -11.83 26.32
CA ARG A 4 16.76 -11.31 25.62
C ARG A 4 15.72 -12.42 25.64
N LYS A 5 14.67 -12.25 26.44
CA LYS A 5 13.49 -13.11 26.45
C LYS A 5 12.76 -12.89 25.13
N TRP A 6 12.73 -13.94 24.31
CA TRP A 6 11.79 -14.07 23.20
C TRP A 6 10.38 -14.20 23.80
N ALA A 7 9.46 -13.31 23.42
CA ALA A 7 8.05 -13.47 23.69
C ALA A 7 7.38 -13.94 22.40
N ILE A 8 7.11 -15.24 22.34
CA ILE A 8 6.11 -15.82 21.45
C ILE A 8 4.76 -15.38 22.01
N PHE A 9 3.92 -14.73 21.21
CA PHE A 9 2.50 -14.58 21.50
C PHE A 9 1.70 -14.91 20.25
N GLU A 10 1.03 -16.07 20.29
CA GLU A 10 0.04 -16.48 19.31
C GLU A 10 -1.36 -15.92 19.69
N ARG A 11 -2.12 -15.61 18.63
CA ARG A 11 -3.58 -15.80 18.47
C ARG A 11 -4.53 -14.67 18.88
N ILE A 12 -5.14 -14.00 17.90
CA ILE A 12 -6.50 -13.45 18.00
C ILE A 12 -7.32 -13.78 16.73
N SER A 13 -8.59 -14.09 16.97
CA SER A 13 -9.59 -14.72 16.10
C SER A 13 -10.42 -13.70 15.32
N THR A 14 -10.60 -13.92 14.01
CA THR A 14 -11.44 -13.13 13.09
C THR A 14 -12.95 -13.34 13.26
N ARG A 15 -13.76 -12.26 13.27
CA ARG A 15 -15.17 -12.26 12.78
C ARG A 15 -15.60 -10.87 12.24
N ARG A 16 -15.92 -10.83 10.94
CA ARG A 16 -16.94 -10.03 10.19
C ARG A 16 -17.69 -8.90 10.92
N LEU A 17 -17.73 -7.68 10.33
CA LEU A 17 -18.94 -6.94 9.84
C LEU A 17 -18.72 -5.42 9.57
N LEU A 18 -19.32 -4.96 8.45
CA LEU A 18 -19.88 -3.64 8.11
C LEU A 18 -18.97 -2.45 7.71
N GLN A 19 -19.21 -1.96 6.48
CA GLN A 19 -18.91 -0.61 6.00
C GLN A 19 -19.56 0.43 6.90
N GLN A 20 -18.87 1.53 7.24
CA GLN A 20 -19.43 2.87 7.04
C GLN A 20 -18.39 4.00 7.03
N GLN A 21 -18.78 4.98 6.22
CA GLN A 21 -18.32 6.33 5.95
C GLN A 21 -18.52 7.29 7.14
N ASP A 22 -17.60 8.25 7.25
CA ASP A 22 -17.58 9.48 8.07
C ASP A 22 -17.16 9.45 9.55
N ASP A 23 -16.25 10.38 9.83
CA ASP A 23 -15.77 11.04 11.06
C ASP A 23 -15.12 10.27 12.23
N ASP A 24 -13.84 10.63 12.43
CA ASP A 24 -13.07 10.72 13.68
C ASP A 24 -13.32 9.65 14.76
N GLN A 25 -12.57 8.54 14.68
CA GLN A 25 -11.97 7.91 15.88
C GLN A 25 -10.62 7.25 15.53
N LEU A 26 -9.54 7.79 16.10
CA LEU A 26 -8.17 7.28 16.01
C LEU A 26 -7.99 6.16 17.05
N LEU A 27 -7.64 4.95 16.63
CA LEU A 27 -7.07 3.94 17.54
C LEU A 27 -5.55 4.09 17.55
N GLU A 28 -5.04 4.53 18.69
CA GLU A 28 -3.63 4.73 18.99
C GLU A 28 -2.98 3.36 19.27
N TYR A 29 -2.17 2.85 18.33
CA TYR A 29 -1.30 1.71 18.58
C TYR A 29 0.03 2.22 19.16
N ASP A 30 0.08 2.38 20.48
CA ASP A 30 1.35 2.59 21.19
C ASP A 30 2.24 1.34 21.06
N ASP A 31 3.43 1.50 20.50
CA ASP A 31 4.59 0.58 20.54
C ASP A 31 4.38 -0.90 20.12
N GLN A 32 3.44 -1.20 19.22
CA GLN A 32 3.13 -2.60 18.88
C GLN A 32 3.83 -3.09 17.61
N ILE A 33 4.49 -4.25 17.73
CA ILE A 33 4.92 -5.08 16.60
C ILE A 33 3.80 -6.07 16.32
N LEU A 34 3.20 -6.00 15.13
CA LEU A 34 2.21 -6.99 14.72
C LEU A 34 2.92 -8.21 14.10
N VAL A 35 2.56 -9.41 14.55
CA VAL A 35 3.07 -10.71 14.02
C VAL A 35 1.92 -11.70 13.85
N SER A 36 1.04 -11.50 12.87
CA SER A 36 0.09 -12.51 12.31
C SER A 36 -0.85 -11.86 11.29
N ASP A 37 -1.46 -12.66 10.40
CA ASP A 37 -2.51 -12.21 9.47
C ASP A 37 -3.61 -11.40 10.18
N VAL A 38 -3.80 -10.13 9.79
CA VAL A 38 -4.86 -9.27 10.31
C VAL A 38 -5.78 -8.89 9.15
N ILE A 39 -7.02 -9.38 9.18
CA ILE A 39 -8.11 -8.74 8.42
C ILE A 39 -8.42 -7.44 9.15
N VAL A 40 -7.89 -6.31 8.66
CA VAL A 40 -8.16 -5.02 9.28
C VAL A 40 -9.54 -4.52 8.87
N ASN A 41 -10.44 -4.42 9.84
CA ASN A 41 -11.58 -3.51 9.77
C ASN A 41 -11.77 -2.85 11.14
N GLN A 42 -11.06 -1.73 11.30
CA GLN A 42 -11.46 -0.42 11.83
C GLN A 42 -10.35 0.51 11.32
N ASP A 43 -10.71 1.40 10.39
CA ASP A 43 -9.96 2.41 9.60
C ASP A 43 -8.59 2.10 8.94
N GLY A 44 -7.86 1.04 9.32
CA GLY A 44 -6.59 0.68 8.72
C GLY A 44 -5.45 1.65 9.02
N THR A 45 -5.65 2.55 10.00
CA THR A 45 -4.73 3.66 10.25
C THR A 45 -3.54 3.23 11.10
N VAL A 46 -2.34 3.67 10.70
CA VAL A 46 -1.09 3.48 11.44
C VAL A 46 -0.49 4.86 11.75
N VAL A 47 -0.37 5.22 13.03
CA VAL A 47 0.16 6.54 13.47
C VAL A 47 1.33 6.47 14.46
N GLY A 48 1.52 5.35 15.15
CA GLY A 48 2.58 5.19 16.16
C GLY A 48 3.98 5.30 15.55
N GLN A 49 4.78 6.24 16.04
CA GLN A 49 6.17 6.41 15.57
C GLN A 49 6.96 5.11 15.76
N GLY A 50 7.74 4.71 14.75
CA GLY A 50 8.55 3.50 14.80
C GLY A 50 7.76 2.21 14.65
N PHE A 51 6.48 2.28 14.23
CA PHE A 51 5.66 1.09 13.96
C PHE A 51 6.37 0.10 13.03
N VAL A 52 6.33 -1.19 13.39
CA VAL A 52 6.89 -2.28 12.57
C VAL A 52 5.86 -3.39 12.38
N ALA A 53 5.60 -3.76 11.13
CA ALA A 53 4.87 -4.97 10.79
C ALA A 53 5.77 -5.95 10.02
N VAL A 54 5.67 -7.24 10.36
CA VAL A 54 6.45 -8.30 9.73
C VAL A 54 5.58 -9.51 9.42
N ASN A 55 5.62 -10.02 8.19
CA ASN A 55 4.89 -11.24 7.78
C ASN A 55 3.38 -11.14 8.01
N ILE A 56 2.76 -10.05 7.53
CA ILE A 56 1.33 -9.79 7.68
C ILE A 56 0.70 -9.43 6.35
N THR A 57 -0.47 -10.01 6.09
CA THR A 57 -1.37 -9.55 5.03
C THR A 57 -2.40 -8.58 5.59
N PHE A 58 -2.49 -7.40 4.96
CA PHE A 58 -3.54 -6.40 5.16
C PHE A 58 -4.47 -6.43 3.95
N GLU A 59 -5.76 -6.66 4.14
CA GLU A 59 -6.71 -6.78 3.02
C GLU A 59 -8.00 -5.99 3.25
N ASN A 60 -8.38 -5.19 2.25
CA ASN A 60 -9.71 -4.61 2.16
C ASN A 60 -10.54 -5.31 1.07
N THR A 61 -11.59 -6.01 1.49
CA THR A 61 -12.45 -6.82 0.62
C THR A 61 -13.66 -6.08 0.07
N ALA A 62 -13.71 -4.74 0.15
CA ALA A 62 -14.85 -3.97 -0.37
C ALA A 62 -15.09 -4.25 -1.87
N GLY A 63 -14.04 -4.51 -2.63
CA GLY A 63 -14.16 -4.79 -4.06
C GLY A 63 -14.25 -3.53 -4.92
N PRO A 64 -14.09 -3.66 -6.25
CA PRO A 64 -13.86 -2.53 -7.14
C PRO A 64 -15.13 -1.69 -7.42
N ILE A 65 -16.32 -2.22 -7.14
CA ILE A 65 -17.60 -1.49 -7.24
C ILE A 65 -17.76 -0.42 -6.17
N ASN A 66 -17.09 -0.58 -5.03
CA ASN A 66 -17.21 0.31 -3.87
C ASN A 66 -16.23 1.50 -3.92
N HIS A 67 -15.59 1.73 -5.07
CA HIS A 67 -14.63 2.81 -5.27
C HIS A 67 -13.50 2.77 -4.22
N GLN A 68 -13.13 3.91 -3.63
CA GLN A 68 -12.01 4.04 -2.68
C GLN A 68 -12.20 3.13 -1.47
N ALA A 69 -11.24 2.24 -1.24
CA ALA A 69 -11.27 1.31 -0.12
C ALA A 69 -9.84 0.99 0.35
N VAL A 70 -9.39 1.72 1.37
CA VAL A 70 -8.04 1.63 1.92
C VAL A 70 -7.87 0.36 2.74
N ALA A 71 -6.80 -0.41 2.48
CA ALA A 71 -6.37 -1.52 3.32
C ALA A 71 -5.46 -1.04 4.47
N VAL A 72 -4.54 -0.12 4.18
CA VAL A 72 -3.70 0.53 5.18
C VAL A 72 -3.53 2.01 4.89
N ARG A 73 -3.69 2.83 5.94
CA ARG A 73 -3.42 4.26 5.94
C ARG A 73 -2.28 4.59 6.89
N ASN A 74 -1.05 4.61 6.37
CA ASN A 74 0.13 4.86 7.18
C ASN A 74 0.46 6.36 7.27
N GLY A 75 0.43 6.92 8.47
CA GLY A 75 0.93 8.24 8.83
C GLY A 75 1.96 8.21 9.95
N ALA A 76 2.54 7.05 10.26
CA ALA A 76 3.56 6.88 11.28
C ALA A 76 4.96 7.25 10.76
N ASP A 77 5.69 8.03 11.54
CA ASP A 77 7.09 8.35 11.24
C ASP A 77 8.03 7.21 11.60
N LEU A 78 9.10 7.03 10.81
CA LEU A 78 10.07 5.95 10.97
C LEU A 78 9.42 4.54 10.95
N SER A 79 8.31 4.39 10.25
CA SER A 79 7.57 3.12 10.17
C SER A 79 8.18 2.16 9.15
N THR A 80 8.10 0.86 9.42
CA THR A 80 8.61 -0.20 8.54
C THR A 80 7.60 -1.33 8.36
N PHE A 81 7.40 -1.76 7.11
CA PHE A 81 6.71 -2.99 6.77
C PHE A 81 7.71 -3.92 6.09
N TYR A 82 7.87 -5.14 6.61
CA TYR A 82 8.82 -6.12 6.09
C TYR A 82 8.12 -7.44 5.79
N SER A 83 8.22 -7.94 4.56
CA SER A 83 7.54 -9.19 4.16
C SER A 83 6.02 -9.13 4.39
N CYS A 84 5.40 -7.96 4.21
CA CYS A 84 3.96 -7.76 4.33
C CYS A 84 3.28 -7.82 2.95
N SER A 85 1.99 -8.14 2.94
CA SER A 85 1.17 -8.03 1.74
C SER A 85 0.03 -7.04 1.94
N PHE A 86 -0.31 -6.27 0.90
CA PHE A 86 -1.40 -5.29 0.91
C PHE A 86 -2.34 -5.59 -0.24
N HIS A 87 -3.59 -5.92 0.07
CA HIS A 87 -4.60 -6.34 -0.90
C HIS A 87 -5.78 -5.38 -0.91
N GLY A 88 -6.12 -4.90 -2.09
CA GLY A 88 -7.33 -4.12 -2.30
C GLY A 88 -7.65 -3.97 -3.78
N TYR A 89 -8.34 -2.88 -4.07
CA TYR A 89 -8.65 -2.43 -5.43
C TYR A 89 -8.23 -0.96 -5.55
N GLN A 90 -9.18 -0.02 -5.51
CA GLN A 90 -8.89 1.40 -5.53
C GLN A 90 -8.38 1.86 -4.16
N ASP A 91 -7.31 2.66 -4.15
CA ASP A 91 -6.74 3.30 -2.95
C ASP A 91 -6.22 2.29 -1.88
N THR A 92 -5.63 1.17 -2.30
CA THR A 92 -5.22 0.08 -1.37
C THR A 92 -4.27 0.54 -0.24
N LEU A 93 -3.17 1.22 -0.56
CA LEU A 93 -2.15 1.65 0.41
C LEU A 93 -2.00 3.17 0.38
N CYS A 94 -2.48 3.81 1.44
CA CYS A 94 -2.29 5.24 1.66
C CYS A 94 -0.99 5.49 2.43
N VAL A 95 0.08 5.84 1.72
CA VAL A 95 1.33 6.38 2.28
C VAL A 95 1.13 7.86 2.65
N HIS A 96 0.28 8.10 3.65
CA HIS A 96 -0.28 9.42 3.95
C HIS A 96 0.78 10.50 4.20
N SER A 97 1.69 10.29 5.15
CA SER A 97 2.66 11.30 5.61
C SER A 97 3.91 10.70 6.27
N LEU A 98 4.91 11.55 6.53
CA LEU A 98 6.13 11.21 7.29
C LEU A 98 7.04 10.17 6.58
N ARG A 99 8.02 9.59 7.29
CA ARG A 99 9.05 8.71 6.72
C ARG A 99 8.66 7.25 6.86
N GLN A 100 8.64 6.51 5.75
CA GLN A 100 8.10 5.14 5.70
C GLN A 100 8.99 4.23 4.84
N PHE A 101 9.15 2.98 5.27
CA PHE A 101 9.91 1.98 4.53
C PHE A 101 9.12 0.68 4.34
N TYR A 102 9.03 0.20 3.10
CA TYR A 102 8.32 -1.02 2.72
C TYR A 102 9.30 -1.95 2.01
N ARG A 103 9.62 -3.09 2.60
CA ARG A 103 10.65 -3.99 2.07
C ARG A 103 10.16 -5.41 1.93
N GLU A 104 10.45 -6.02 0.78
CA GLU A 104 10.05 -7.41 0.48
C GLU A 104 8.53 -7.59 0.59
N CYS A 105 7.77 -6.54 0.29
CA CYS A 105 6.31 -6.55 0.38
C CYS A 105 5.67 -6.88 -0.96
N ASP A 106 4.45 -7.40 -0.92
CA ASP A 106 3.58 -7.53 -2.08
C ASP A 106 2.45 -6.51 -2.01
N ILE A 107 2.19 -5.77 -3.10
CA ILE A 107 1.15 -4.75 -3.14
C ILE A 107 0.24 -4.98 -4.34
N TYR A 108 -1.05 -5.17 -4.09
CA TYR A 108 -2.07 -5.47 -5.09
C TYR A 108 -3.16 -4.40 -5.14
N GLY A 109 -3.53 -3.93 -6.33
CA GLY A 109 -4.66 -3.02 -6.48
C GLY A 109 -4.94 -2.59 -7.92
N THR A 110 -5.92 -1.70 -8.08
CA THR A 110 -6.37 -1.21 -9.40
C THR A 110 -6.08 0.27 -9.59
N ILE A 111 -6.94 1.16 -9.11
CA ILE A 111 -6.79 2.60 -9.28
C ILE A 111 -5.99 3.15 -8.09
N GLU A 112 -4.84 3.77 -8.36
CA GLU A 112 -4.11 4.63 -7.41
C GLU A 112 -3.72 3.90 -6.12
N PHE A 113 -3.41 2.62 -6.26
CA PHE A 113 -3.36 1.72 -5.11
C PHE A 113 -2.12 1.92 -4.22
N ILE A 114 -1.18 2.78 -4.61
CA ILE A 114 -0.17 3.39 -3.75
C ILE A 114 -0.27 4.92 -3.86
N PHE A 115 -0.81 5.59 -2.84
CA PHE A 115 -1.08 7.03 -2.92
C PHE A 115 -0.79 7.76 -1.61
N GLY A 116 -0.61 9.08 -1.67
CA GLY A 116 -0.35 9.90 -0.50
C GLY A 116 0.84 10.84 -0.66
N ASN A 117 1.31 11.42 0.46
CA ASN A 117 2.35 12.44 0.48
C ASN A 117 3.45 12.15 1.52
N ALA A 118 3.72 10.87 1.82
CA ALA A 118 4.88 10.48 2.63
C ALA A 118 6.21 10.67 1.87
N ALA A 119 7.31 10.60 2.62
CA ALA A 119 8.61 10.20 2.10
C ALA A 119 8.71 8.68 2.21
N ALA A 120 8.22 7.97 1.19
CA ALA A 120 8.07 6.52 1.20
C ALA A 120 9.05 5.84 0.24
N VAL A 121 9.72 4.79 0.72
CA VAL A 121 10.57 3.94 -0.11
C VAL A 121 10.04 2.51 -0.09
N PHE A 122 9.81 1.97 -1.28
CA PHE A 122 9.53 0.56 -1.53
C PHE A 122 10.80 -0.07 -2.08
N GLN A 123 11.28 -1.13 -1.45
CA GLN A 123 12.53 -1.79 -1.83
C GLN A 123 12.39 -3.31 -1.87
N ASN A 124 12.87 -3.94 -2.94
CA ASN A 124 12.79 -5.40 -3.12
C ASN A 124 11.36 -5.94 -3.04
N SER A 125 10.36 -5.10 -3.37
CA SER A 125 8.94 -5.42 -3.26
C SER A 125 8.36 -5.81 -4.62
N ASN A 126 7.23 -6.50 -4.63
CA ASN A 126 6.47 -6.79 -5.84
C ASN A 126 5.21 -5.93 -5.87
N ILE A 127 4.89 -5.42 -7.05
CA ILE A 127 3.76 -4.53 -7.30
C ILE A 127 2.90 -5.17 -8.39
N TYR A 128 1.63 -5.37 -8.07
CA TYR A 128 0.70 -6.20 -8.82
C TYR A 128 -0.56 -5.43 -9.20
N PRO A 129 -0.57 -4.74 -10.36
CA PRO A 129 -1.78 -4.19 -10.92
C PRO A 129 -2.80 -5.31 -11.20
N LYS A 130 -4.01 -5.15 -10.68
CA LYS A 130 -5.17 -6.03 -10.88
C LYS A 130 -6.05 -5.56 -12.02
N LEU A 131 -6.98 -6.42 -12.44
CA LEU A 131 -7.98 -6.07 -13.46
C LEU A 131 -8.97 -5.04 -12.88
N PRO A 132 -9.06 -3.81 -13.42
CA PRO A 132 -10.06 -2.85 -12.98
C PRO A 132 -11.44 -3.17 -13.59
N LEU A 133 -12.48 -2.42 -13.22
CA LEU A 133 -13.77 -2.53 -13.91
C LEU A 133 -13.67 -2.00 -15.34
N GLN A 134 -14.64 -2.39 -16.17
CA GLN A 134 -14.74 -1.89 -17.53
C GLN A 134 -14.77 -0.35 -17.55
N ASN A 135 -14.03 0.26 -18.48
CA ASN A 135 -13.89 1.72 -18.64
C ASN A 135 -13.17 2.45 -17.49
N GLN A 136 -12.56 1.73 -16.55
CA GLN A 136 -11.62 2.32 -15.60
C GLN A 136 -10.18 2.22 -16.15
N PHE A 137 -9.33 3.15 -15.71
CA PHE A 137 -7.89 3.06 -15.93
C PHE A 137 -7.21 2.43 -14.70
N ASN A 138 -5.97 1.97 -14.85
CA ASN A 138 -5.17 1.47 -13.74
C ASN A 138 -3.91 2.34 -13.65
N ALA A 139 -3.69 2.95 -12.49
CA ALA A 139 -2.50 3.76 -12.23
C ALA A 139 -1.91 3.27 -10.91
N ILE A 140 -0.64 2.87 -10.93
CA ILE A 140 0.01 2.27 -9.75
C ILE A 140 0.14 3.31 -8.64
N THR A 141 0.67 4.49 -8.97
CA THR A 141 0.90 5.56 -8.00
C THR A 141 0.06 6.80 -8.23
N ALA A 142 -0.32 7.45 -7.13
CA ALA A 142 -0.92 8.79 -7.13
C ALA A 142 -0.28 9.66 -6.04
N GLN A 143 0.92 10.17 -6.34
CA GLN A 143 1.69 10.93 -5.36
C GLN A 143 1.14 12.36 -5.24
N GLY A 144 0.93 12.78 -3.99
CA GLY A 144 0.15 13.96 -3.62
C GLY A 144 0.95 15.15 -3.10
N ARG A 145 2.18 15.37 -3.55
CA ARG A 145 2.96 16.54 -3.13
C ARG A 145 2.35 17.84 -3.67
N THR A 146 2.07 18.78 -2.77
CA THR A 146 1.39 20.05 -3.08
C THR A 146 2.32 21.27 -3.08
N ASP A 147 3.52 21.14 -2.51
CA ASP A 147 4.48 22.25 -2.38
C ASP A 147 5.90 21.75 -2.76
N PRO A 148 6.66 22.49 -3.59
CA PRO A 148 8.00 22.08 -3.99
C PRO A 148 9.00 21.98 -2.83
N ASN A 149 8.75 22.69 -1.72
CA ASN A 149 9.56 22.68 -0.51
C ASN A 149 9.31 21.44 0.38
N GLN A 150 8.27 20.65 0.10
CA GLN A 150 8.06 19.37 0.77
C GLN A 150 9.13 18.35 0.32
N ASN A 151 9.75 17.70 1.29
CA ASN A 151 10.75 16.64 1.11
C ASN A 151 10.14 15.24 0.91
N THR A 152 8.93 15.19 0.33
CA THR A 152 8.10 13.98 0.18
C THR A 152 8.16 13.41 -1.23
N GLY A 153 7.77 12.15 -1.40
CA GLY A 153 7.80 11.44 -2.67
C GLY A 153 7.73 9.93 -2.47
N ILE A 154 7.43 9.22 -3.55
CA ILE A 154 7.42 7.75 -3.59
C ILE A 154 8.64 7.28 -4.39
N SER A 155 9.50 6.46 -3.79
CA SER A 155 10.63 5.81 -4.45
C SER A 155 10.39 4.31 -4.52
N ILE A 156 10.42 3.74 -5.72
CA ILE A 156 10.24 2.31 -5.99
C ILE A 156 11.56 1.77 -6.52
N GLN A 157 12.33 1.13 -5.63
CA GLN A 157 13.72 0.74 -5.88
C GLN A 157 13.90 -0.78 -5.88
N ASN A 158 14.49 -1.32 -6.95
CA ASN A 158 14.74 -2.77 -7.05
C ASN A 158 13.47 -3.61 -6.83
N CYS A 159 12.34 -3.10 -7.29
CA CYS A 159 11.05 -3.77 -7.21
C CYS A 159 10.74 -4.50 -8.53
N THR A 160 9.74 -5.37 -8.49
CA THR A 160 9.17 -6.02 -9.67
C THR A 160 7.74 -5.53 -9.87
N VAL A 161 7.46 -4.90 -11.01
CA VAL A 161 6.10 -4.52 -11.42
C VAL A 161 5.63 -5.51 -12.48
N LYS A 162 4.60 -6.31 -12.18
CA LYS A 162 4.03 -7.29 -13.11
C LYS A 162 2.53 -7.45 -12.86
N PRO A 163 1.71 -7.79 -13.87
CA PRO A 163 0.27 -7.92 -13.68
C PRO A 163 -0.05 -9.03 -12.67
N ALA A 164 -1.10 -8.84 -11.87
CA ALA A 164 -1.74 -9.93 -11.15
C ALA A 164 -2.42 -10.90 -12.15
N ASP A 165 -2.71 -12.12 -11.70
CA ASP A 165 -3.25 -13.18 -12.59
C ASP A 165 -4.57 -12.79 -13.25
N ASP A 166 -5.44 -12.05 -12.54
CA ASP A 166 -6.72 -11.58 -13.07
C ASP A 166 -6.56 -10.59 -14.23
N LEU A 167 -5.54 -9.73 -14.18
CA LEU A 167 -5.18 -8.84 -15.29
C LEU A 167 -4.43 -9.60 -16.39
N LYS A 168 -3.49 -10.45 -16.03
CA LYS A 168 -2.61 -11.18 -16.97
C LYS A 168 -3.40 -12.11 -17.89
N PHE A 169 -4.34 -12.87 -17.30
CA PHE A 169 -5.15 -13.86 -18.00
C PHE A 169 -6.59 -13.37 -18.24
N GLY A 170 -6.91 -12.15 -17.80
CA GLY A 170 -8.19 -11.51 -18.07
C GLY A 170 -8.36 -11.16 -19.54
N ASN A 171 -9.60 -11.15 -20.01
CA ASN A 171 -9.93 -10.72 -21.37
C ASN A 171 -10.06 -9.18 -21.43
N SER A 172 -8.97 -8.49 -21.09
CA SER A 172 -8.93 -7.02 -21.07
C SER A 172 -7.72 -6.50 -21.85
N SER A 173 -7.90 -5.37 -22.52
CA SER A 173 -6.84 -4.57 -23.11
C SER A 173 -6.32 -3.50 -22.13
N THR A 174 -6.60 -3.63 -20.83
CA THR A 174 -6.13 -2.67 -19.83
C THR A 174 -4.62 -2.74 -19.71
N GLU A 175 -3.97 -1.62 -19.97
CA GLU A 175 -2.55 -1.41 -19.72
C GLU A 175 -2.42 -0.46 -18.52
N PRO A 176 -1.82 -0.88 -17.39
CA PRO A 176 -1.57 -0.01 -16.25
C PRO A 176 -0.53 1.07 -16.56
N TYR A 177 -0.69 2.24 -15.97
CA TYR A 177 0.32 3.30 -15.92
C TYR A 177 1.09 3.23 -14.59
N LEU A 178 2.35 3.61 -14.58
CA LEU A 178 3.22 3.73 -13.39
C LEU A 178 2.69 4.76 -12.39
N GLY A 179 1.92 5.73 -12.85
CA GLY A 179 1.18 6.61 -11.97
C GLY A 179 0.52 7.79 -12.68
N ARG A 180 -0.13 8.63 -11.89
CA ARG A 180 -0.65 9.92 -12.33
C ARG A 180 -0.39 11.00 -11.27
N PRO A 181 -0.25 12.27 -11.66
CA PRO A 181 -0.08 13.35 -10.70
C PRO A 181 -1.40 13.64 -9.97
N TRP A 182 -1.50 13.27 -8.70
CA TRP A 182 -2.69 13.64 -7.89
C TRP A 182 -2.67 15.12 -7.50
N LYS A 183 -1.47 15.68 -7.31
CA LYS A 183 -1.24 17.09 -6.94
C LYS A 183 -0.13 17.70 -7.78
N GLU A 184 -0.08 19.02 -7.80
CA GLU A 184 0.74 19.85 -8.72
C GLU A 184 2.23 19.48 -8.76
N TYR A 185 2.82 19.13 -7.61
CA TYR A 185 4.25 18.83 -7.49
C TYR A 185 4.54 17.34 -7.36
N SER A 186 3.63 16.49 -7.85
CA SER A 186 3.72 15.02 -7.75
C SER A 186 5.12 14.50 -8.06
N ARG A 187 5.63 13.59 -7.23
CA ARG A 187 6.99 13.05 -7.35
C ARG A 187 7.05 11.56 -7.04
N THR A 188 7.14 10.75 -8.08
CA THR A 188 7.40 9.31 -8.01
C THR A 188 8.64 8.97 -8.83
N VAL A 189 9.49 8.07 -8.32
CA VAL A 189 10.66 7.56 -9.03
C VAL A 189 10.64 6.03 -9.02
N TYR A 190 10.85 5.43 -10.18
CA TYR A 190 11.14 4.00 -10.32
C TYR A 190 12.63 3.86 -10.68
N ALA A 191 13.40 3.15 -9.86
CA ALA A 191 14.83 2.98 -10.05
C ALA A 191 15.23 1.51 -9.90
N GLN A 192 16.06 1.02 -10.83
CA GLN A 192 16.60 -0.36 -10.77
C GLN A 192 15.52 -1.45 -10.68
N SER A 193 14.29 -1.14 -11.10
CA SER A 193 13.13 -2.04 -10.98
C SER A 193 12.89 -2.76 -12.30
N PHE A 194 12.42 -4.00 -12.23
CA PHE A 194 11.86 -4.69 -13.39
C PHE A 194 10.43 -4.20 -13.61
N ILE A 195 10.11 -3.80 -14.84
CA ILE A 195 8.76 -3.39 -15.25
C ILE A 195 8.36 -4.28 -16.41
N ASP A 196 7.31 -5.08 -16.20
CA ASP A 196 6.77 -5.98 -17.21
C ASP A 196 6.15 -5.20 -18.39
N GLY A 197 6.11 -5.79 -19.58
CA GLY A 197 5.61 -5.18 -20.81
C GLY A 197 4.10 -4.92 -20.82
N TYR A 198 3.37 -5.30 -19.76
CA TYR A 198 1.96 -4.94 -19.56
C TYR A 198 1.76 -3.47 -19.19
N VAL A 199 2.79 -2.79 -18.68
CA VAL A 199 2.70 -1.35 -18.40
C VAL A 199 2.63 -0.58 -19.71
N ASN A 200 1.72 0.39 -19.78
CA ASN A 200 1.51 1.19 -20.97
C ASN A 200 2.83 1.87 -21.41
N PRO A 201 3.21 1.84 -22.70
CA PRO A 201 4.46 2.43 -23.17
C PRO A 201 4.62 3.94 -22.93
N LEU A 202 3.53 4.67 -22.66
CA LEU A 202 3.58 6.09 -22.30
C LEU A 202 4.08 6.33 -20.87
N GLY A 203 4.17 5.28 -20.06
CA GLY A 203 4.64 5.35 -18.68
C GLY A 203 3.51 5.46 -17.69
#